data_AF-A0A939YLM7-F1
#
_entry.id   AF-A0A939YLM7-F1
#
_cell.length_a   1.000
_cell.length_b   1.000
_cell.length_c   1.000
_cell.angle_alpha   90.00
_cell.angle_beta   90.00
_cell.angle_gamma   90.00
#
_symmetry.space_group_name_H-M   'P 1'
#
loop_
_entity.id
_entity.type
_entity.pdbx_description
1 polymer ?
#
loop_
_entity_poly.entity_id
_entity_poly.type
_entity_poly.pdbx_seq_one_letter_code
_entity_poly.pdbx_strand_id
1 'polypeptide(L)'
;MKKKKGFSLIELIVVIAIISILMAILIPSWGYFIRRSRERSANAKARIIFNAAQNACTEYMQSEKNIAEASRYIGSGDFLFYWESEAKCGELDATGTAFANTSPSADDLKFGRKVNKIIDDMVVYKIYVKNYKVQSVTCSRFDDDRYVGAYPKSCDVAGVQPANVWASEMTDFVV
;
A
#
# COMPACT_ATOMS: atom_id res chain seq x y z
N MET A 1 -5.19 10.77 67.15
CA MET A 1 -4.26 11.23 66.09
C MET A 1 -3.92 10.07 65.18
N LYS A 2 -4.22 10.16 63.87
CA LYS A 2 -3.85 9.13 62.88
C LYS A 2 -2.41 9.38 62.43
N LYS A 3 -1.48 8.45 62.71
CA LYS A 3 -0.10 8.50 62.20
C LYS A 3 -0.14 8.29 60.68
N LYS A 4 0.26 9.28 59.89
CA LYS A 4 0.51 9.08 58.46
C LYS A 4 1.88 8.43 58.31
N LYS A 5 1.90 7.18 57.85
CA LYS A 5 3.13 6.53 57.40
C LYS A 5 3.49 7.18 56.05
N GLY A 6 4.56 7.97 56.03
CA GLY A 6 5.14 8.46 54.79
C GLY A 6 5.91 7.33 54.11
N PHE A 7 5.95 7.38 52.78
CA PHE A 7 6.79 6.49 51.96
C PHE A 7 8.25 6.72 52.31
N SER A 8 9.05 5.66 52.47
CA SER A 8 10.47 5.83 52.72
C SER A 8 11.19 6.21 51.44
N LEU A 9 12.15 7.13 51.49
CA LEU A 9 12.95 7.50 50.33
C LEU A 9 13.61 6.28 49.68
N ILE A 10 14.04 5.31 50.50
CA ILE A 10 14.66 4.07 50.02
C ILE A 10 13.72 3.22 49.18
N GLU A 11 12.43 3.17 49.54
CA GLU A 11 11.42 2.41 48.81
C GLU A 11 11.24 2.99 47.40
N LEU A 12 11.38 4.31 47.25
CA LEU A 12 11.29 4.97 45.95
C LEU A 12 12.55 4.73 45.08
N ILE A 13 13.76 4.78 45.66
CA ILE A 13 14.98 4.63 44.86
C ILE A 13 15.11 3.22 44.27
N VAL A 14 14.72 2.20 45.04
CA VAL A 14 14.81 0.80 44.60
C VAL A 14 13.84 0.56 43.43
N VAL A 15 12.67 1.18 43.46
CA VAL A 15 11.66 1.04 42.40
C VAL A 15 12.16 1.66 41.08
N ILE A 16 12.70 2.88 41.10
CA ILE A 16 13.22 3.51 39.88
C ILE A 16 14.45 2.78 39.32
N ALA A 17 15.26 2.17 40.18
CA ALA A 17 16.42 1.37 39.78
C ALA A 17 16.01 0.08 39.04
N ILE A 18 14.93 -0.58 39.47
CA ILE A 18 14.43 -1.77 38.77
C ILE A 18 13.73 -1.38 37.46
N ILE A 19 12.93 -0.30 37.46
CA ILE A 19 12.24 0.17 36.25
C ILE A 19 13.24 0.55 35.14
N SER A 20 14.37 1.17 35.48
CA SER A 20 15.38 1.57 34.48
C SER A 20 16.04 0.38 33.80
N ILE A 21 16.35 -0.68 34.54
CA ILE A 21 16.93 -1.93 34.00
C ILE A 21 15.94 -2.63 33.07
N LEU A 22 14.66 -2.70 33.44
CA LEU A 22 13.62 -3.30 32.60
C LEU A 22 13.39 -2.52 31.30
N MET A 23 13.35 -1.19 31.37
CA MET A 23 13.19 -0.31 30.21
C MET A 23 14.33 -0.49 29.19
N ALA A 24 15.57 -0.64 29.66
CA ALA A 24 16.75 -0.78 28.80
C ALA A 24 16.66 -1.98 27.84
N ILE A 25 16.04 -3.08 28.27
CA ILE A 25 15.90 -4.30 27.46
C ILE A 25 14.63 -4.24 26.58
N LEU A 26 13.59 -3.54 27.03
CA LEU A 26 12.29 -3.51 26.36
C LEU A 26 12.26 -2.59 25.12
N ILE A 27 12.82 -1.37 25.23
CA ILE A 27 12.78 -0.34 24.18
C ILE A 27 13.26 -0.80 22.78
N PRO A 28 14.38 -1.54 22.61
CA PRO A 28 14.89 -1.85 21.28
C PRO A 28 13.91 -2.66 20.41
N SER A 29 13.06 -3.49 21.02
CA SER A 29 12.14 -4.38 20.30
C SER A 29 10.85 -3.71 19.79
N TRP A 30 10.44 -2.59 20.41
CA TRP A 30 9.13 -1.99 20.15
C TRP A 30 9.03 -1.35 18.75
N GLY A 31 10.08 -0.68 18.29
CA GLY A 31 10.12 -0.06 16.97
C GLY A 31 9.92 -1.07 15.82
N TYR A 32 10.57 -2.24 15.93
CA TYR A 32 10.45 -3.32 14.95
C TYR A 32 9.03 -3.89 14.88
N PHE A 33 8.39 -4.08 16.03
CA PHE A 33 7.02 -4.60 16.09
C PHE A 33 6.00 -3.66 15.44
N ILE A 34 6.12 -2.35 15.68
CA ILE A 34 5.23 -1.36 15.08
C ILE A 34 5.39 -1.34 13.56
N ARG A 35 6.62 -1.34 13.04
CA ARG A 35 6.89 -1.39 11.60
C ARG A 35 6.23 -2.62 10.96
N ARG A 36 6.46 -3.80 11.53
CA ARG A 36 5.91 -5.05 11.00
C ARG A 36 4.38 -5.07 11.06
N SER A 37 3.77 -4.49 12.10
CA SER A 37 2.32 -4.36 12.20
C SER A 37 1.75 -3.48 11.09
N ARG A 38 2.39 -2.32 10.82
CA ARG A 38 2.01 -1.42 9.73
C ARG A 38 2.15 -2.08 8.37
N GLU A 39 3.26 -2.75 8.10
CA GLU A 39 3.47 -3.52 6.85
C GLU A 39 2.41 -4.61 6.67
N ARG A 40 2.07 -5.34 7.74
CA ARG A 40 1.02 -6.37 7.67
C ARG A 40 -0.35 -5.75 7.35
N SER A 41 -0.68 -4.63 7.98
CA SER A 41 -1.93 -3.90 7.70
C SER A 41 -1.95 -3.42 6.24
N ALA A 42 -0.87 -2.81 5.75
CA ALA A 42 -0.77 -2.35 4.37
C ALA A 42 -0.88 -3.52 3.37
N ASN A 43 -0.22 -4.65 3.63
CA ASN A 43 -0.34 -5.84 2.78
C ASN A 43 -1.77 -6.42 2.76
N ALA A 44 -2.47 -6.38 3.90
CA ALA A 44 -3.86 -6.82 3.97
C ALA A 44 -4.76 -5.89 3.13
N LYS A 45 -4.53 -4.58 3.16
CA LYS A 45 -5.21 -3.61 2.29
C LYS A 45 -4.93 -3.90 0.82
N ALA A 46 -3.66 -4.10 0.43
CA ALA A 46 -3.29 -4.44 -0.95
C ALA A 46 -4.04 -5.68 -1.46
N ARG A 47 -4.26 -6.68 -0.60
CA ARG A 47 -5.05 -7.88 -0.95
C ARG A 47 -6.53 -7.57 -1.19
N ILE A 48 -7.12 -6.67 -0.41
CA ILE A 48 -8.51 -6.23 -0.62
C ILE A 48 -8.61 -5.51 -1.97
N ILE A 49 -7.68 -4.60 -2.25
CA ILE A 49 -7.61 -3.86 -3.51
C ILE A 49 -7.43 -4.81 -4.69
N PHE A 50 -6.55 -5.81 -4.58
CA PHE A 50 -6.34 -6.83 -5.59
C PHE A 50 -7.64 -7.55 -5.97
N ASN A 51 -8.42 -8.00 -4.97
CA ASN A 51 -9.70 -8.66 -5.25
C ASN A 51 -10.73 -7.71 -5.86
N ALA A 52 -10.80 -6.46 -5.38
CA ALA A 52 -11.69 -5.44 -5.93
C ALA A 52 -11.36 -5.13 -7.40
N ALA A 53 -10.07 -4.97 -7.69
CA ALA A 53 -9.55 -4.76 -9.04
C ALA A 53 -9.81 -5.96 -9.95
N GLN A 54 -9.66 -7.19 -9.46
CA GLN A 54 -9.95 -8.40 -10.23
C GLN A 54 -11.43 -8.50 -10.58
N ASN A 55 -12.32 -8.11 -9.66
CA ASN A 55 -13.75 -8.03 -9.93
C ASN A 55 -14.04 -6.98 -11.02
N ALA A 56 -13.46 -5.78 -10.91
CA ALA A 56 -13.59 -4.75 -11.93
C ALA A 56 -13.10 -5.24 -13.30
N CYS A 57 -11.91 -5.84 -13.37
CA CYS A 57 -11.34 -6.38 -14.61
C CYS A 57 -12.24 -7.45 -15.25
N THR A 58 -12.88 -8.29 -14.44
CA THR A 58 -13.79 -9.34 -14.93
C THR A 58 -15.04 -8.73 -15.58
N GLU A 59 -15.56 -7.64 -15.03
CA GLU A 59 -16.67 -6.91 -15.64
C GLU A 59 -16.25 -6.26 -16.97
N TYR A 60 -15.08 -5.64 -17.01
CA TYR A 60 -14.54 -5.05 -18.25
C TYR A 60 -14.32 -6.11 -19.34
N MET A 61 -13.83 -7.30 -18.97
CA MET A 61 -13.68 -8.42 -19.90
C MET A 61 -15.02 -8.80 -20.58
N GLN A 62 -16.13 -8.71 -19.85
CA GLN A 62 -17.45 -8.99 -20.39
C GLN A 62 -17.94 -7.87 -21.30
N SER A 63 -17.78 -6.60 -20.91
CA SER A 63 -18.22 -5.46 -21.71
C SER A 63 -17.40 -5.29 -23.00
N GLU A 64 -16.12 -5.64 -22.96
CA GLU A 64 -15.17 -5.43 -24.06
C GLU A 64 -15.08 -6.61 -25.03
N LYS A 65 -15.81 -7.70 -24.75
CA LYS A 65 -15.82 -8.92 -25.57
C LYS A 65 -16.20 -8.67 -27.03
N ASN A 66 -17.09 -7.71 -27.28
CA ASN A 66 -17.61 -7.38 -28.60
C ASN A 66 -16.91 -6.16 -29.24
N ILE A 67 -15.84 -5.66 -28.61
CA ILE A 67 -15.07 -4.51 -29.06
C ILE A 67 -13.76 -5.02 -29.67
N ALA A 68 -13.27 -4.33 -30.71
CA ALA A 68 -11.94 -4.58 -31.27
C ALA A 68 -10.85 -4.40 -30.20
N GLU A 69 -9.82 -5.25 -30.23
CA GLU A 69 -8.78 -5.32 -29.18
C GLU A 69 -8.08 -3.98 -28.92
N ALA A 70 -7.82 -3.20 -29.98
CA ALA A 70 -7.19 -1.89 -29.90
C ALA A 70 -8.07 -0.80 -29.26
N SER A 71 -9.37 -1.04 -29.07
CA SER A 71 -10.31 -0.08 -28.46
C SER A 71 -10.75 -0.51 -27.07
N ARG A 72 -10.13 -1.57 -26.51
CA ARG A 72 -10.38 -2.02 -25.15
C ARG A 72 -9.56 -1.18 -24.18
N TYR A 73 -10.18 -0.80 -23.07
CA TYR A 73 -9.55 -0.01 -22.03
C TYR A 73 -8.58 -0.86 -21.19
N ILE A 74 -8.93 -2.10 -20.82
CA ILE A 74 -8.02 -2.99 -20.07
C ILE A 74 -7.42 -4.08 -20.97
N GLY A 75 -8.17 -4.53 -21.98
CA GLY A 75 -7.85 -5.73 -22.75
C GLY A 75 -6.72 -5.63 -23.77
N SER A 76 -6.06 -4.47 -23.92
CA SER A 76 -5.03 -4.24 -24.95
C SER A 76 -3.63 -4.76 -24.59
N GLY A 77 -3.44 -5.37 -23.42
CA GLY A 77 -2.16 -5.96 -23.01
C GLY A 77 -1.78 -5.67 -21.56
N ASP A 78 -0.61 -5.05 -21.38
CA ASP A 78 -0.08 -4.60 -20.09
C ASP A 78 -0.75 -3.27 -19.71
N PHE A 79 -1.52 -3.27 -18.62
CA PHE A 79 -2.26 -2.12 -18.13
C PHE A 79 -1.76 -1.77 -16.72
N LEU A 80 -1.18 -0.59 -16.58
CA LEU A 80 -0.75 -0.05 -15.29
C LEU A 80 -1.70 1.07 -14.91
N PHE A 81 -2.33 0.99 -13.74
CA PHE A 81 -3.27 2.00 -13.27
C PHE A 81 -2.80 2.62 -11.97
N TYR A 82 -2.90 3.94 -11.85
CA TYR A 82 -2.65 4.68 -10.62
C TYR A 82 -3.91 5.37 -10.13
N TRP A 83 -4.08 5.38 -8.81
CA TRP A 83 -5.13 6.12 -8.13
C TRP A 83 -4.59 6.80 -6.88
N GLU A 84 -4.78 8.11 -6.80
CA GLU A 84 -4.62 8.91 -5.57
C GLU A 84 -5.94 9.61 -5.23
N SER A 85 -6.62 10.13 -6.25
CA SER A 85 -7.91 10.82 -6.13
C SER A 85 -8.60 10.87 -7.49
N GLU A 86 -9.86 11.31 -7.53
CA GLU A 86 -10.56 11.53 -8.81
C GLU A 86 -9.86 12.57 -9.71
N ALA A 87 -9.06 13.48 -9.12
CA ALA A 87 -8.29 14.46 -9.88
C ALA A 87 -6.94 13.91 -10.38
N LYS A 88 -6.45 12.82 -9.79
CA LYS A 88 -5.14 12.21 -10.05
C LYS A 88 -5.29 10.70 -10.09
N CYS A 89 -5.82 10.22 -11.20
CA CYS A 89 -5.93 8.80 -11.50
C CYS A 89 -5.81 8.57 -13.00
N GLY A 90 -5.36 7.38 -13.38
CA GLY A 90 -5.37 6.97 -14.76
C GLY A 90 -4.37 5.88 -15.08
N GLU A 91 -4.40 5.46 -16.33
CA GLU A 91 -3.38 4.61 -16.91
C GLU A 91 -2.00 5.29 -16.87
N LEU A 92 -1.00 4.53 -16.43
CA LEU A 92 0.40 4.89 -16.45
C LEU A 92 1.05 4.38 -17.75
N ASP A 93 2.12 5.05 -18.16
CA ASP A 93 2.99 4.58 -19.23
C ASP A 93 3.61 3.21 -18.92
N ALA A 94 4.21 2.56 -19.93
CA ALA A 94 4.87 1.26 -19.76
C ALA A 94 6.00 1.27 -18.71
N THR A 95 6.51 2.45 -18.36
CA THR A 95 7.54 2.66 -17.33
C THR A 95 6.95 2.78 -15.92
N GLY A 96 5.64 3.04 -15.78
CA GLY A 96 4.95 3.21 -14.49
C GLY A 96 5.27 4.53 -13.78
N THR A 97 5.77 5.53 -14.50
CA THR A 97 6.32 6.78 -13.93
C THR A 97 5.51 8.02 -14.31
N ALA A 98 4.77 7.98 -15.40
CA ALA A 98 3.94 9.10 -15.86
C ALA A 98 2.56 8.60 -16.29
N PHE A 99 1.55 9.48 -16.21
CA PHE A 99 0.24 9.19 -16.77
C PHE A 99 0.30 9.17 -18.30
N ALA A 100 -0.37 8.21 -18.92
CA ALA A 100 -0.49 8.13 -20.37
C ALA A 100 -1.29 9.30 -20.95
N ASN A 101 -2.21 9.87 -20.16
CA ASN A 101 -3.03 11.03 -20.51
C ASN A 101 -2.82 12.18 -19.52
N THR A 102 -2.84 13.42 -20.02
CA THR A 102 -2.69 14.64 -19.19
C THR A 102 -3.82 14.82 -18.17
N SER A 103 -4.96 14.16 -18.39
CA SER A 103 -6.12 14.17 -17.49
C SER A 103 -6.78 12.79 -17.42
N PRO A 104 -7.43 12.44 -16.30
CA PRO A 104 -8.17 11.19 -16.16
C PRO A 104 -9.29 11.10 -17.20
N SER A 105 -9.35 9.99 -17.94
CA SER A 105 -10.48 9.69 -18.83
C SER A 105 -11.73 9.27 -18.04
N ALA A 106 -12.89 9.26 -18.69
CA ALA A 106 -14.12 8.81 -18.05
C ALA A 106 -14.06 7.34 -17.60
N ASP A 107 -13.28 6.51 -18.29
CA ASP A 107 -13.12 5.10 -17.94
C ASP A 107 -12.13 4.88 -16.80
N ASP A 108 -11.09 5.71 -16.68
CA ASP A 108 -10.21 5.79 -15.50
C ASP A 108 -11.01 6.06 -14.23
N LEU A 109 -11.89 7.07 -14.29
CA LEU A 109 -12.76 7.45 -13.18
C LEU A 109 -13.75 6.34 -12.83
N LYS A 110 -14.33 5.65 -13.81
CA LYS A 110 -15.26 4.53 -13.57
C LYS A 110 -14.55 3.35 -12.90
N PHE A 111 -13.37 2.99 -13.41
CA PHE A 111 -12.59 1.89 -12.85
C PHE A 111 -12.17 2.21 -11.42
N GLY A 112 -11.58 3.39 -11.20
CA GLY A 112 -11.14 3.82 -9.88
C GLY A 112 -12.27 3.93 -8.86
N ARG A 113 -13.44 4.47 -9.24
CA ARG A 113 -14.63 4.50 -8.37
C ARG A 113 -15.14 3.11 -8.01
N LYS A 114 -15.12 2.14 -8.94
CA LYS A 114 -15.52 0.76 -8.65
C LYS A 114 -14.60 0.11 -7.62
N VAL A 115 -13.28 0.28 -7.77
CA VAL A 115 -12.30 -0.25 -6.82
C VAL A 115 -12.44 0.47 -5.48
N ASN A 116 -12.56 1.80 -5.48
CA ASN A 116 -12.69 2.61 -4.29
C ASN A 116 -13.99 2.36 -3.52
N LYS A 117 -15.06 1.88 -4.16
CA LYS A 117 -16.30 1.50 -3.46
C LYS A 117 -16.09 0.39 -2.41
N ILE A 118 -15.08 -0.44 -2.59
CA ILE A 118 -14.77 -1.56 -1.67
C ILE A 118 -13.83 -1.11 -0.54
N ILE A 119 -13.17 0.04 -0.71
CA ILE A 119 -12.15 0.53 0.21
C ILE A 119 -12.72 1.72 0.98
N ASP A 120 -12.81 1.60 2.30
CA ASP A 120 -13.37 2.66 3.16
C ASP A 120 -12.34 3.77 3.46
N ASP A 121 -11.05 3.44 3.37
CA ASP A 121 -9.95 4.36 3.66
C ASP A 121 -9.45 5.06 2.40
N MET A 122 -9.08 6.35 2.55
CA MET A 122 -8.31 7.05 1.54
C MET A 122 -6.91 6.42 1.43
N VAL A 123 -6.66 5.75 0.30
CA VAL A 123 -5.40 5.06 0.01
C VAL A 123 -4.97 5.36 -1.43
N VAL A 124 -3.67 5.46 -1.62
CA VAL A 124 -3.04 5.57 -2.93
C VAL A 124 -2.67 4.16 -3.37
N TYR A 125 -2.93 3.80 -4.62
CA TYR A 125 -2.59 2.48 -5.13
C TYR A 125 -2.17 2.47 -6.59
N LYS A 126 -1.28 1.54 -6.93
CA LYS A 126 -0.89 1.16 -8.29
C LYS A 126 -1.29 -0.28 -8.54
N ILE A 127 -1.89 -0.54 -9.69
CA ILE A 127 -2.39 -1.86 -10.10
C ILE A 127 -1.74 -2.21 -11.42
N TYR A 128 -1.19 -3.41 -11.51
CA TYR A 128 -0.73 -3.97 -12.77
C TYR A 128 -1.65 -5.11 -13.17
N VAL A 129 -2.21 -5.00 -14.38
CA VAL A 129 -3.13 -5.95 -14.98
C VAL A 129 -2.55 -6.40 -16.31
N LYS A 130 -2.65 -7.70 -16.57
CA LYS A 130 -2.27 -8.29 -17.86
C LYS A 130 -3.40 -9.18 -18.34
N ASN A 131 -3.97 -8.88 -19.52
CA ASN A 131 -5.05 -9.66 -20.11
C ASN A 131 -6.22 -9.92 -19.12
N TYR A 132 -6.75 -8.87 -18.50
CA TYR A 132 -7.81 -8.91 -17.48
C TYR A 132 -7.49 -9.64 -16.17
N LYS A 133 -6.24 -10.06 -15.97
CA LYS A 133 -5.78 -10.67 -14.72
C LYS A 133 -4.91 -9.69 -13.97
N VAL A 134 -5.28 -9.39 -12.73
CA VAL A 134 -4.47 -8.56 -11.86
C VAL A 134 -3.24 -9.37 -11.46
N GLN A 135 -2.06 -8.81 -11.73
CA GLN A 135 -0.77 -9.46 -11.47
C GLN A 135 -0.17 -8.97 -10.16
N SER A 136 -0.24 -7.67 -9.89
CA SER A 136 0.22 -7.08 -8.64
C SER A 136 -0.52 -5.79 -8.31
N VAL A 137 -0.59 -5.50 -7.02
CA VAL A 137 -1.10 -4.25 -6.47
C VAL A 137 -0.13 -3.77 -5.40
N THR A 138 0.20 -2.49 -5.46
CA THR A 138 0.91 -1.79 -4.38
C THR A 138 0.03 -0.67 -3.85
N CYS A 139 -0.03 -0.51 -2.53
CA CYS A 139 -0.80 0.56 -1.90
C CYS A 139 -0.05 1.22 -0.75
N SER A 140 -0.32 2.49 -0.56
CA SER A 140 0.23 3.32 0.50
C SER A 140 -0.85 4.27 1.02
N ARG A 141 -0.61 4.92 2.17
CA ARG A 141 -1.52 5.95 2.65
C ARG A 141 -1.41 7.25 1.86
N PHE A 142 -0.18 7.56 1.43
CA PHE A 142 0.19 8.74 0.65
C PHE A 142 1.19 8.33 -0.42
N ASP A 143 1.40 9.18 -1.42
CA ASP A 143 2.35 8.92 -2.50
C ASP A 143 3.78 8.70 -1.95
N ASP A 144 4.22 9.54 -1.00
CA ASP A 144 5.54 9.49 -0.36
C ASP A 144 5.60 8.66 0.95
N ASP A 145 4.70 7.69 1.14
CA ASP A 145 4.68 6.94 2.41
C ASP A 145 5.84 5.91 2.49
N ARG A 146 6.49 5.85 3.66
CA ARG A 146 7.55 4.89 3.97
C ARG A 146 7.04 3.46 4.15
N TYR A 147 5.74 3.27 4.34
CA TYR A 147 5.12 1.97 4.57
C TYR A 147 4.21 1.60 3.40
N VAL A 148 4.75 0.86 2.43
CA VAL A 148 4.00 0.38 1.26
C VAL A 148 3.59 -1.08 1.47
N GLY A 149 2.33 -1.38 1.16
CA GLY A 149 1.79 -2.74 1.08
C GLY A 149 1.83 -3.24 -0.35
N ALA A 150 2.12 -4.53 -0.56
CA ALA A 150 2.12 -5.15 -1.87
C ALA A 150 1.46 -6.54 -1.84
N TYR A 151 0.73 -6.87 -2.90
CA TYR A 151 0.10 -8.17 -3.05
C TYR A 151 -0.03 -8.58 -4.54
N PRO A 152 0.32 -9.81 -4.94
CA PRO A 152 1.11 -10.80 -4.19
C PRO A 152 2.57 -10.35 -4.03
N LYS A 153 3.26 -10.87 -3.01
CA LYS A 153 4.64 -10.45 -2.67
C LYS A 153 5.71 -10.96 -3.64
N SER A 154 5.38 -11.98 -4.43
CA SER A 154 6.25 -12.64 -5.40
C SER A 154 5.49 -12.69 -6.72
N CYS A 155 5.66 -11.67 -7.54
CA CYS A 155 5.09 -11.63 -8.88
C CYS A 155 6.29 -11.48 -9.83
N ASP A 156 6.66 -12.60 -10.46
CA ASP A 156 7.69 -12.69 -11.49
C ASP A 156 7.12 -12.18 -12.81
N VAL A 157 6.89 -10.88 -12.92
CA VAL A 157 6.59 -10.24 -14.21
C VAL A 157 7.91 -9.83 -14.83
N ALA A 158 8.24 -10.49 -15.94
CA ALA A 158 9.41 -10.19 -16.75
C ALA A 158 9.46 -8.68 -17.06
N GLY A 159 10.40 -7.98 -16.44
CA GLY A 159 10.69 -6.56 -16.69
C GLY A 159 9.96 -5.54 -15.82
N VAL A 160 8.93 -5.92 -15.07
CA VAL A 160 8.22 -5.03 -14.12
C VAL A 160 8.08 -5.75 -12.79
N GLN A 161 9.22 -5.95 -12.13
CA GLN A 161 9.21 -6.28 -10.71
C GLN A 161 8.44 -5.15 -9.98
N PRO A 162 7.54 -5.42 -9.03
CA PRO A 162 7.06 -4.39 -8.09
C PRO A 162 8.17 -3.93 -7.12
N ALA A 163 9.44 -4.15 -7.49
CA ALA A 163 10.62 -3.89 -6.70
C ALA A 163 11.25 -2.53 -7.00
N ASN A 164 10.61 -1.58 -7.70
CA ASN A 164 11.25 -0.29 -8.02
C ASN A 164 10.38 0.63 -8.89
N VAL A 165 9.25 1.11 -8.37
CA VAL A 165 8.80 2.47 -8.73
C VAL A 165 9.16 3.49 -7.63
N TRP A 166 9.66 3.01 -6.48
CA TRP A 166 10.01 3.83 -5.32
C TRP A 166 11.35 3.44 -4.67
N ALA A 167 12.17 2.61 -5.34
CA ALA A 167 13.42 2.11 -4.77
C ALA A 167 14.60 3.10 -4.86
N SER A 168 14.43 4.26 -5.49
CA SER A 168 15.54 5.22 -5.64
C SER A 168 15.89 6.00 -4.36
N GLU A 169 15.07 5.95 -3.31
CA GLU A 169 15.33 6.71 -2.06
C GLU A 169 15.57 5.83 -0.82
N MET A 170 15.57 4.49 -0.94
CA MET A 170 15.83 3.58 0.19
C MET A 170 17.23 2.96 0.20
N THR A 171 18.11 3.30 -0.75
CA THR A 171 19.51 2.84 -0.75
C THR A 171 20.46 3.70 0.11
N ASP A 172 20.02 4.84 0.65
CA ASP A 172 20.89 5.79 1.37
C ASP A 172 20.82 5.74 2.90
N PHE A 173 20.19 4.71 3.50
CA PHE A 173 20.10 4.61 4.97
C PHE A 173 20.63 3.30 5.57
N VAL A 174 21.60 2.68 4.91
CA VAL A 174 22.46 1.65 5.52
C VAL A 174 23.92 1.96 5.19
N VAL A 175 24.48 2.92 5.93
CA VAL A 175 25.89 2.93 6.35
C VAL A 175 25.89 3.21 7.85
#